data_AF-D0NS65-F1
#
_entry.id   AF-D0NS65-F1
#
_cell.length_a   1.000
_cell.length_b   1.000
_cell.length_c   1.000
_cell.angle_alpha   90.00
_cell.angle_beta   90.00
_cell.angle_gamma   90.00
#
_symmetry.space_group_name_H-M   'P 1'
#
loop_
_entity.id
_entity.type
_entity.pdbx_description
1 polymer ?
#
loop_
_entity_poly.entity_id
_entity_poly.type
_entity_poly.pdbx_seq_one_letter_code
_entity_poly.pdbx_strand_id
1 'polypeptide(L)'
;MLSTTTFEGSNDRTDREVVVPWLRFMWETYRTVLDILKSNSKLEPLYKTTAMQAFDFCVEYQRKIEFRRVCEIMRNHLSALQKHVAAPTSQSTRQMRSWEGFTLDSVERLLEVRYRQLQVATDLELFSEAFRTIDDINNIMNLVEQTPRVDLLVTYYEKLAQIFQVSKNHLFHAYALYKWYSLRVAGLQGLAGSQALQELPVLVSEGEQKEMATRLPLCCCS
;
A
#
# COMPACT_ATOMS: atom_id res chain seq x y z
N MET A 1 -22.16 13.65 -39.18
CA MET A 1 -21.05 12.79 -39.63
C MET A 1 -20.15 12.28 -38.49
N LEU A 2 -20.20 12.84 -37.26
CA LEU A 2 -19.49 12.29 -36.08
C LEU A 2 -20.37 11.46 -35.11
N SER A 3 -21.68 11.39 -35.32
CA SER A 3 -22.62 10.67 -34.44
C SER A 3 -22.74 9.17 -34.74
N THR A 4 -21.99 8.66 -35.73
CA THR A 4 -22.08 7.27 -36.20
C THR A 4 -20.95 6.38 -35.74
N THR A 5 -19.99 6.88 -34.95
CA THR A 5 -18.84 6.06 -34.51
C THR A 5 -18.53 6.11 -33.01
N THR A 6 -19.10 7.04 -32.23
CA THR A 6 -19.08 6.96 -30.76
C THR A 6 -20.36 7.56 -30.19
N PHE A 7 -20.97 6.86 -29.22
CA PHE A 7 -22.11 7.37 -28.45
C PHE A 7 -21.58 8.27 -27.32
N GLU A 8 -20.89 9.36 -27.66
CA GLU A 8 -20.43 10.35 -26.68
C GLU A 8 -21.44 11.52 -26.65
N GLY A 9 -22.10 11.72 -25.51
CA GLY A 9 -23.05 12.83 -25.30
C GLY A 9 -22.34 14.19 -25.24
N SER A 10 -23.07 15.30 -25.39
CA SER A 10 -22.45 16.65 -25.38
C SER A 10 -21.70 16.97 -24.08
N ASN A 11 -22.14 16.40 -22.94
CA ASN A 11 -21.48 16.55 -21.64
C ASN A 11 -20.09 15.88 -21.60
N ASP A 12 -19.92 14.76 -22.31
CA ASP A 12 -18.65 14.02 -22.34
C ASP A 12 -17.58 14.80 -23.13
N ARG A 13 -18.02 15.59 -24.12
CA ARG A 13 -17.16 16.51 -24.88
C ARG A 13 -16.72 17.70 -24.03
N THR A 14 -17.62 18.33 -23.26
CA THR A 14 -17.27 19.45 -22.38
C THR A 14 -16.34 19.03 -21.24
N ASP A 15 -16.56 17.85 -20.66
CA ASP A 15 -15.67 17.30 -19.63
C ASP A 15 -14.26 17.05 -20.19
N ARG A 16 -14.19 16.54 -21.42
CA ARG A 16 -12.91 16.27 -22.08
C ARG A 16 -12.15 17.53 -22.49
N GLU A 17 -12.84 18.59 -22.90
CA GLU A 17 -12.22 19.84 -23.35
C GLU A 17 -11.83 20.77 -22.18
N VAL A 18 -12.61 20.79 -21.09
CA VAL A 18 -12.41 21.75 -19.99
C VAL A 18 -11.91 21.06 -18.72
N VAL A 19 -12.53 19.97 -18.28
CA VAL A 19 -12.25 19.35 -16.97
C VAL A 19 -10.98 18.50 -17.00
N VAL A 20 -10.80 17.67 -18.04
CA VAL A 20 -9.66 16.75 -18.15
C VAL A 20 -8.29 17.47 -18.11
N PRO A 21 -8.07 18.64 -18.75
CA PRO A 21 -6.84 19.41 -18.59
C PRO A 21 -6.52 19.77 -17.13
N TRP A 22 -7.52 20.20 -16.35
CA TRP A 22 -7.33 20.54 -14.93
C TRP A 22 -7.02 19.31 -14.08
N LEU A 23 -7.68 18.17 -14.34
CA LEU A 23 -7.36 16.92 -13.64
C LEU A 23 -5.94 16.44 -13.94
N ARG A 24 -5.46 16.59 -15.18
CA ARG A 24 -4.07 16.29 -15.55
C ARG A 24 -3.08 17.21 -14.86
N PHE A 25 -3.40 18.50 -14.78
CA PHE A 25 -2.58 19.47 -14.06
C PHE A 25 -2.49 19.15 -12.57
N MET A 26 -3.61 18.84 -11.94
CA MET A 26 -3.65 18.46 -10.53
C MET A 26 -2.87 17.16 -10.27
N TRP A 27 -3.00 16.17 -11.15
CA TRP A 27 -2.18 14.96 -11.14
C TRP A 27 -0.67 15.28 -11.18
N GLU A 28 -0.23 16.11 -12.14
CA GLU A 28 1.19 16.42 -12.29
C GLU A 28 1.71 17.22 -11.10
N THR A 29 0.84 18.01 -10.46
CA THR A 29 1.15 18.72 -9.20
C THR A 29 1.44 17.72 -8.08
N TYR A 30 0.56 16.73 -7.86
CA TYR A 30 0.80 15.69 -6.85
C TYR A 30 2.10 14.92 -7.12
N ARG A 31 2.31 14.49 -8.37
CA ARG A 31 3.53 13.80 -8.79
C ARG A 31 4.79 14.63 -8.49
N THR A 32 4.79 15.90 -8.87
CA THR A 32 5.93 16.81 -8.67
C THR A 32 6.22 17.00 -7.18
N VAL A 33 5.18 17.21 -6.37
CA VAL A 33 5.34 17.36 -4.91
C VAL A 33 5.91 16.08 -4.31
N LEU A 34 5.37 14.90 -4.64
CA LEU A 34 5.93 13.63 -4.16
C LEU A 34 7.39 13.44 -4.56
N ASP A 35 7.76 13.80 -5.79
CA ASP A 35 9.13 13.73 -6.29
C ASP A 35 10.11 14.63 -5.52
N ILE A 36 9.66 15.81 -5.08
CA ILE A 36 10.46 16.76 -4.29
C ILE A 36 10.67 16.23 -2.86
N LEU A 37 9.65 15.64 -2.25
CA LEU A 37 9.65 15.29 -0.83
C LEU A 37 10.32 13.93 -0.52
N LYS A 38 10.52 13.07 -1.53
CA LYS A 38 10.86 11.63 -1.38
C LYS A 38 12.12 11.25 -0.59
N SER A 39 13.06 12.16 -0.37
CA SER A 39 14.36 11.87 0.26
C SER A 39 14.68 12.77 1.44
N ASN A 40 13.67 13.37 2.06
CA ASN A 40 13.84 14.25 3.21
C ASN A 40 13.01 13.74 4.40
N SER A 41 13.69 13.27 5.45
CA SER A 41 13.03 12.66 6.62
C SER A 41 12.10 13.65 7.34
N LYS A 42 12.44 14.94 7.37
CA LYS A 42 11.60 15.99 8.00
C LYS A 42 10.30 16.23 7.24
N LEU A 43 10.25 15.87 5.96
CA LEU A 43 9.11 16.09 5.09
C LEU A 43 8.27 14.82 4.84
N GLU A 44 8.63 13.69 5.46
CA GLU A 44 7.85 12.45 5.40
C GLU A 44 6.37 12.63 5.79
N PRO A 45 6.00 13.41 6.82
CA PRO A 45 4.59 13.64 7.14
C PRO A 45 3.82 14.33 6.01
N LEU A 46 4.47 15.25 5.30
CA LEU A 46 3.90 15.95 4.15
C LEU A 46 3.85 15.02 2.93
N TYR A 47 4.87 14.19 2.71
CA TYR A 47 4.87 13.16 1.68
C TYR A 47 3.69 12.20 1.86
N LYS A 48 3.49 11.70 3.09
CA LYS A 48 2.33 10.86 3.44
C LYS A 48 1.03 11.57 3.10
N THR A 49 0.82 12.78 3.62
CA THR A 49 -0.43 13.55 3.41
C THR A 49 -0.71 13.76 1.92
N THR A 50 0.32 14.14 1.15
CA THR A 50 0.22 14.33 -0.30
C THR A 50 -0.15 13.04 -1.02
N ALA A 51 0.44 11.91 -0.62
CA ALA A 51 0.10 10.60 -1.19
C ALA A 51 -1.35 10.21 -0.91
N MET A 52 -1.85 10.45 0.32
CA MET A 52 -3.26 10.20 0.65
C MET A 52 -4.19 11.03 -0.23
N GLN A 53 -3.92 12.33 -0.39
CA GLN A 53 -4.69 13.22 -1.25
C GLN A 53 -4.65 12.78 -2.72
N ALA A 54 -3.49 12.35 -3.22
CA ALA A 54 -3.37 11.82 -4.57
C ALA A 54 -4.20 10.54 -4.77
N PHE A 55 -4.28 9.68 -3.76
CA PHE A 55 -5.15 8.51 -3.80
C PHE A 55 -6.63 8.87 -3.78
N ASP A 56 -7.04 9.79 -2.91
CA ASP A 56 -8.42 10.26 -2.83
C ASP A 56 -8.86 10.89 -4.15
N PHE A 57 -8.00 11.70 -4.77
CA PHE A 57 -8.17 12.20 -6.14
C PHE A 57 -8.38 11.06 -7.15
N CYS A 58 -7.57 10.00 -7.08
CA CYS A 58 -7.71 8.89 -8.01
C CYS A 58 -9.05 8.15 -7.85
N VAL A 59 -9.56 8.02 -6.64
CA VAL A 59 -10.88 7.42 -6.35
C VAL A 59 -12.00 8.33 -6.83
N GLU A 60 -11.97 9.61 -6.43
CA GLU A 60 -13.02 10.59 -6.72
C GLU A 60 -13.26 10.75 -8.22
N TYR A 61 -12.17 10.83 -9.01
CA TYR A 61 -12.25 11.04 -10.46
C TYR A 61 -12.00 9.76 -11.27
N GLN A 62 -12.03 8.58 -10.64
CA GLN A 62 -11.88 7.26 -11.29
C GLN A 62 -10.61 7.13 -12.17
N ARG A 63 -9.49 7.71 -11.72
CA ARG A 63 -8.23 7.81 -12.47
C ARG A 63 -7.33 6.60 -12.28
N LYS A 64 -7.76 5.45 -12.83
CA LYS A 64 -7.05 4.16 -12.69
C LYS A 64 -5.62 4.17 -13.26
N ILE A 65 -5.34 4.97 -14.30
CA ILE A 65 -4.01 5.05 -14.91
C ILE A 65 -3.05 5.81 -13.99
N GLU A 66 -3.48 6.98 -13.51
CA GLU A 66 -2.72 7.82 -12.58
C GLU A 66 -2.46 7.08 -11.27
N PHE A 67 -3.44 6.37 -10.73
CA PHE A 67 -3.24 5.55 -9.54
C PHE A 67 -2.09 4.53 -9.69
N ARG A 68 -2.07 3.77 -10.80
CA ARG A 68 -0.96 2.83 -11.09
C ARG A 68 0.37 3.56 -11.21
N ARG A 69 0.39 4.77 -11.78
CA ARG A 69 1.60 5.60 -11.86
C ARG A 69 2.08 6.04 -10.46
N VAL A 70 1.19 6.45 -9.55
CA VAL A 70 1.59 6.76 -8.16
C VAL A 70 2.21 5.54 -7.50
N CYS A 71 1.56 4.38 -7.60
CA CYS A 71 2.05 3.15 -6.99
C CYS A 71 3.49 2.85 -7.44
N GLU A 72 3.75 3.00 -8.75
CA GLU A 72 5.07 2.80 -9.33
C GLU A 72 6.10 3.87 -8.92
N ILE A 73 5.72 5.15 -8.90
CA ILE A 73 6.55 6.24 -8.39
C ILE A 73 7.00 5.93 -6.96
N MET A 74 6.06 5.52 -6.11
CA MET A 74 6.33 5.17 -4.72
C MET A 74 7.26 3.96 -4.57
N ARG A 75 7.12 2.91 -5.40
CA ARG A 75 8.09 1.80 -5.43
C ARG A 75 9.48 2.27 -5.81
N ASN A 76 9.57 3.12 -6.82
CA ASN A 76 10.85 3.68 -7.27
C ASN A 76 11.51 4.53 -6.18
N HIS A 77 10.73 5.32 -5.44
CA HIS A 77 11.22 6.07 -4.29
C HIS A 77 11.80 5.15 -3.22
N LEU A 78 11.05 4.12 -2.81
CA LEU A 78 11.50 3.16 -1.81
C LEU A 78 12.75 2.40 -2.26
N SER A 79 12.76 1.91 -3.50
CA SER A 79 13.88 1.21 -4.13
C SER A 79 15.15 2.08 -4.16
N ALA A 80 15.01 3.39 -4.44
CA ALA A 80 16.14 4.31 -4.39
C ALA A 80 16.72 4.45 -2.98
N LEU A 81 15.87 4.53 -1.95
CA LEU A 81 16.30 4.57 -0.54
C LEU A 81 17.01 3.27 -0.14
N GLN A 82 16.44 2.10 -0.48
CA GLN A 82 17.03 0.80 -0.21
C GLN A 82 18.40 0.64 -0.90
N LYS A 83 18.52 1.08 -2.15
CA LYS A 83 19.81 1.08 -2.87
C LYS A 83 20.84 1.97 -2.22
N HIS A 84 20.45 3.14 -1.72
CA HIS A 84 21.36 4.03 -0.99
C HIS A 84 21.88 3.38 0.30
N VAL A 85 21.04 2.63 1.02
CA VAL A 85 21.45 1.87 2.21
C VAL A 85 22.43 0.76 1.84
N ALA A 86 22.11 -0.02 0.80
CA ALA A 86 22.89 -1.18 0.41
C ALA A 86 24.26 -0.82 -0.21
N ALA A 87 24.29 0.21 -1.07
CA ALA A 87 25.47 0.64 -1.80
C ALA A 87 25.45 2.17 -2.04
N PRO A 88 25.85 2.97 -1.05
CA PRO A 88 25.85 4.42 -1.18
C PRO A 88 26.89 4.87 -2.22
N THR A 89 26.43 5.68 -3.19
CA THR A 89 27.27 6.37 -4.17
C THR A 89 27.45 7.84 -3.80
N SER A 90 28.54 8.47 -4.26
CA SER A 90 28.80 9.90 -4.02
C SER A 90 27.66 10.83 -4.47
N GLN A 91 26.94 10.47 -5.54
CA GLN A 91 25.76 11.18 -6.00
C GLN A 91 24.58 10.99 -5.04
N SER A 92 24.26 9.73 -4.68
CA SER A 92 23.14 9.42 -3.80
C SER A 92 23.30 10.02 -2.40
N THR A 93 24.52 10.04 -1.85
CA THR A 93 24.81 10.72 -0.58
C THR A 93 24.55 12.22 -0.65
N ARG A 94 24.77 12.85 -1.82
CA ARG A 94 24.49 14.29 -2.01
C ARG A 94 22.98 14.56 -2.12
N GLN A 95 22.24 13.67 -2.76
CA GLN A 95 20.78 13.79 -2.92
C GLN A 95 20.02 13.46 -1.63
N MET A 96 20.53 12.54 -0.81
CA MET A 96 19.86 12.02 0.39
C MET A 96 20.49 12.54 1.69
N ARG A 97 21.15 13.71 1.67
CA ARG A 97 21.80 14.30 2.85
C ARG A 97 20.87 14.54 4.02
N SER A 98 19.59 14.78 3.73
CA SER A 98 18.54 15.05 4.72
C SER A 98 17.71 13.81 5.07
N TRP A 99 18.18 12.63 4.67
CA TRP A 99 17.53 11.36 4.99
C TRP A 99 18.24 10.69 6.16
N GLU A 100 17.48 10.35 7.19
CA GLU A 100 17.97 9.79 8.46
C GLU A 100 17.93 8.25 8.48
N GLY A 101 17.62 7.62 7.36
CA GLY A 101 17.46 6.17 7.25
C GLY A 101 16.04 5.69 7.51
N PHE A 102 15.87 4.36 7.64
CA PHE A 102 14.59 3.76 8.02
C PHE A 102 14.46 3.74 9.54
N THR A 103 13.85 4.78 10.10
CA THR A 103 13.42 4.79 11.50
C THR A 103 12.08 4.07 11.67
N LEU A 104 11.73 3.68 12.91
CA LEU A 104 10.42 3.08 13.19
C LEU A 104 9.27 3.99 12.72
N ASP A 105 9.35 5.27 13.07
CA ASP A 105 8.38 6.30 12.65
C ASP A 105 8.27 6.42 11.12
N SER A 106 9.40 6.38 10.41
CA SER A 106 9.43 6.42 8.94
C SER A 106 8.77 5.18 8.34
N VAL A 107 9.04 4.00 8.89
CA VAL A 107 8.44 2.73 8.46
C VAL A 107 6.94 2.73 8.73
N GLU A 108 6.48 3.20 9.88
CA GLU A 108 5.05 3.31 10.18
C GLU A 108 4.34 4.23 9.20
N ARG A 109 4.93 5.39 8.87
CA ARG A 109 4.37 6.29 7.85
C ARG A 109 4.29 5.61 6.49
N LEU A 110 5.33 4.89 6.07
CA LEU A 110 5.34 4.16 4.81
C LEU A 110 4.25 3.07 4.78
N LEU A 111 4.09 2.31 5.87
CA LEU A 111 3.06 1.28 6.01
C LEU A 111 1.66 1.89 5.91
N GLU A 112 1.39 2.99 6.61
CA GLU A 112 0.10 3.69 6.53
C GLU A 112 -0.25 4.10 5.10
N VAL A 113 0.72 4.64 4.35
CA VAL A 113 0.48 4.98 2.94
C VAL A 113 0.18 3.72 2.11
N ARG A 114 0.91 2.62 2.32
CA ARG A 114 0.65 1.37 1.58
C ARG A 114 -0.68 0.72 1.95
N TYR A 115 -1.14 0.82 3.19
CA TYR A 115 -2.48 0.36 3.57
C TYR A 115 -3.57 1.16 2.87
N ARG A 116 -3.43 2.48 2.78
CA ARG A 116 -4.37 3.30 2.00
C ARG A 116 -4.30 2.95 0.51
N GLN A 117 -3.10 2.77 -0.05
CA GLN A 117 -2.90 2.33 -1.43
C GLN A 117 -3.62 1.01 -1.69
N LEU A 118 -3.51 0.03 -0.79
CA LEU A 118 -4.17 -1.26 -0.90
C LEU A 118 -5.70 -1.14 -0.91
N GLN A 119 -6.23 -0.31 -0.02
CA GLN A 119 -7.66 0.00 0.01
C GLN A 119 -8.12 0.62 -1.32
N VAL A 120 -7.43 1.65 -1.79
CA VAL A 120 -7.78 2.37 -3.03
C VAL A 120 -7.65 1.46 -4.26
N ALA A 121 -6.64 0.58 -4.29
CA ALA A 121 -6.53 -0.43 -5.34
C ALA A 121 -7.75 -1.35 -5.37
N THR A 122 -8.30 -1.69 -4.20
CA THR A 122 -9.52 -2.50 -4.09
C THR A 122 -10.75 -1.69 -4.51
N ASP A 123 -10.89 -0.44 -4.07
CA ASP A 123 -12.00 0.46 -4.42
C ASP A 123 -12.06 0.73 -5.94
N LEU A 124 -10.90 0.76 -6.61
CA LEU A 124 -10.79 0.90 -8.07
C LEU A 124 -10.82 -0.43 -8.84
N GLU A 125 -11.00 -1.55 -8.14
CA GLU A 125 -11.02 -2.92 -8.67
C GLU A 125 -9.73 -3.31 -9.43
N LEU A 126 -8.59 -2.79 -8.96
CA LEU A 126 -7.26 -3.04 -9.49
C LEU A 126 -6.58 -4.16 -8.72
N PHE A 127 -7.14 -5.38 -8.78
CA PHE A 127 -6.66 -6.52 -7.96
C PHE A 127 -5.18 -6.85 -8.19
N SER A 128 -4.67 -6.81 -9.43
CA SER A 128 -3.24 -7.01 -9.70
C SER A 128 -2.34 -5.92 -9.08
N GLU A 129 -2.85 -4.72 -8.87
CA GLU A 129 -2.15 -3.65 -8.14
C GLU A 129 -2.23 -3.86 -6.62
N ALA A 130 -3.39 -4.32 -6.13
CA ALA A 130 -3.58 -4.67 -4.73
C ALA A 130 -2.59 -5.76 -4.29
N PHE A 131 -2.42 -6.82 -5.08
CA PHE A 131 -1.46 -7.89 -4.77
C PHE A 131 -0.01 -7.40 -4.73
N ARG A 132 0.43 -6.62 -5.72
CA ARG A 132 1.76 -5.99 -5.68
C ARG A 132 1.94 -5.08 -4.46
N THR A 133 0.87 -4.41 -4.04
CA THR A 133 0.90 -3.56 -2.83
C THR A 133 1.02 -4.39 -1.55
N ILE A 134 0.48 -5.61 -1.50
CA ILE A 134 0.67 -6.55 -0.37
C ILE A 134 2.15 -6.94 -0.25
N ASP A 135 2.80 -7.24 -1.38
CA ASP A 135 4.24 -7.52 -1.40
C ASP A 135 5.07 -6.29 -0.98
N ASP A 136 4.68 -5.10 -1.42
CA ASP A 136 5.30 -3.84 -1.01
C ASP A 136 5.20 -3.65 0.52
N ILE A 137 4.06 -3.98 1.14
CA ILE A 137 3.87 -3.93 2.60
C ILE A 137 4.81 -4.92 3.29
N ASN A 138 4.87 -6.17 2.81
CA ASN A 138 5.75 -7.19 3.37
C ASN A 138 7.22 -6.79 3.30
N ASN A 139 7.66 -6.21 2.18
CA ASN A 139 9.00 -5.66 2.02
C ASN A 139 9.28 -4.56 3.07
N ILE A 140 8.34 -3.62 3.26
CA ILE A 140 8.50 -2.52 4.22
C ILE A 140 8.54 -3.03 5.67
N MET A 141 7.73 -4.02 6.02
CA MET A 141 7.77 -4.63 7.37
C MET A 141 9.13 -5.25 7.70
N ASN A 142 9.89 -5.67 6.68
CA ASN A 142 11.22 -6.26 6.85
C ASN A 142 12.36 -5.22 6.85
N LEU A 143 12.07 -3.92 6.74
CA LEU A 143 13.10 -2.87 6.73
C LEU A 143 13.65 -2.54 8.11
N VAL A 144 12.94 -2.89 9.17
CA VAL A 144 13.29 -2.60 10.57
C VAL A 144 13.07 -3.87 11.39
N GLU A 145 13.96 -4.13 12.35
CA GLU A 145 13.90 -5.32 13.23
C GLU A 145 12.75 -5.24 14.25
N GLN A 146 12.37 -4.02 14.63
CA GLN A 146 11.27 -3.79 15.56
C GLN A 146 9.92 -4.01 14.89
N THR A 147 9.04 -4.70 15.61
CA THR A 147 7.67 -4.95 15.17
C THR A 147 6.88 -3.63 15.15
N PRO A 148 6.19 -3.30 14.05
CA PRO A 148 5.36 -2.09 13.96
C PRO A 148 4.18 -2.17 14.93
N ARG A 149 3.55 -1.01 15.24
CA ARG A 149 2.39 -0.95 16.15
C ARG A 149 1.32 -1.99 15.84
N VAL A 150 0.85 -2.66 16.89
CA VAL A 150 -0.16 -3.73 16.81
C VAL A 150 -1.44 -3.25 16.10
N ASP A 151 -1.89 -2.02 16.37
CA ASP A 151 -3.09 -1.44 15.74
C ASP A 151 -2.97 -1.38 14.20
N LEU A 152 -1.79 -1.06 13.68
CA LEU A 152 -1.51 -1.03 12.25
C LEU A 152 -1.54 -2.45 11.65
N LEU A 153 -0.97 -3.43 12.35
CA LEU A 153 -0.99 -4.83 11.93
C LEU A 153 -2.42 -5.42 11.95
N VAL A 154 -3.24 -5.06 12.94
CA VAL A 154 -4.66 -5.46 12.98
C VAL A 154 -5.37 -4.90 11.73
N THR A 155 -5.21 -3.61 11.45
CA THR A 155 -5.83 -2.98 10.26
C THR A 155 -5.36 -3.66 8.96
N TYR A 156 -4.08 -4.00 8.87
CA TYR A 156 -3.52 -4.72 7.73
C TYR A 156 -4.20 -6.07 7.49
N TYR A 157 -4.24 -6.94 8.51
CA TYR A 157 -4.82 -8.28 8.36
C TYR A 157 -6.34 -8.23 8.12
N GLU A 158 -7.03 -7.19 8.61
CA GLU A 158 -8.43 -6.95 8.27
C GLU A 158 -8.61 -6.71 6.76
N LYS A 159 -7.83 -5.79 6.18
CA LYS A 159 -7.90 -5.49 4.74
C LYS A 159 -7.45 -6.67 3.89
N LEU A 160 -6.42 -7.39 4.34
CA LEU A 160 -5.93 -8.60 3.68
C LEU A 160 -7.02 -9.69 3.63
N ALA A 161 -7.75 -9.89 4.73
CA ALA A 161 -8.88 -10.82 4.77
C ALA A 161 -9.98 -10.42 3.76
N GLN A 162 -10.33 -9.13 3.67
CA GLN A 162 -11.33 -8.64 2.70
C GLN A 162 -10.92 -8.95 1.25
N ILE A 163 -9.65 -8.71 0.90
CA ILE A 163 -9.12 -8.97 -0.46
C ILE A 163 -9.14 -10.47 -0.78
N PHE A 164 -8.76 -11.33 0.17
CA PHE A 164 -8.79 -12.77 -0.04
C PHE A 164 -10.20 -13.33 -0.18
N GLN A 165 -11.18 -12.69 0.47
CA GLN A 165 -12.58 -13.06 0.29
C GLN A 165 -13.07 -12.73 -1.12
N VAL A 166 -12.77 -11.53 -1.62
CA VAL A 166 -13.17 -11.10 -2.97
C VAL A 166 -12.47 -11.93 -4.06
N SER A 167 -11.20 -12.28 -3.86
CA SER A 167 -10.44 -13.13 -4.78
C SER A 167 -10.74 -14.63 -4.67
N LYS A 168 -11.69 -15.05 -3.81
CA LYS A 168 -12.08 -16.45 -3.56
C LYS A 168 -10.92 -17.35 -3.07
N ASN A 169 -9.90 -16.74 -2.46
CA ASN A 169 -8.77 -17.43 -1.87
C ASN A 169 -9.05 -17.79 -0.40
N HIS A 170 -9.94 -18.77 -0.20
CA HIS A 170 -10.50 -19.06 1.14
C HIS A 170 -9.46 -19.50 2.18
N LEU A 171 -8.38 -20.19 1.78
CA LEU A 171 -7.30 -20.58 2.69
C LEU A 171 -6.58 -19.35 3.27
N PHE A 172 -6.20 -18.42 2.40
CA PHE A 172 -5.53 -17.19 2.80
C PHE A 172 -6.47 -16.24 3.55
N HIS A 173 -7.75 -16.23 3.20
CA HIS A 173 -8.79 -15.52 3.95
C HIS A 173 -8.86 -16.01 5.40
N ALA A 174 -8.94 -17.34 5.61
CA ALA A 174 -8.99 -17.94 6.94
C ALA A 174 -7.71 -17.62 7.75
N TYR A 175 -6.54 -17.68 7.11
CA TYR A 175 -5.27 -17.32 7.75
C TYR A 175 -5.22 -15.83 8.16
N ALA A 176 -5.64 -14.92 7.28
CA ALA A 176 -5.68 -13.50 7.58
C ALA A 176 -6.63 -13.19 8.74
N LEU A 177 -7.82 -13.83 8.77
CA LEU A 177 -8.76 -13.73 9.89
C LEU A 177 -8.18 -14.28 11.20
N TYR A 178 -7.46 -15.41 11.14
CA TYR A 178 -6.78 -15.97 12.31
C TYR A 178 -5.75 -14.97 12.86
N LYS A 179 -4.85 -14.44 12.02
CA LYS A 179 -3.86 -13.45 12.45
C LYS A 179 -4.51 -12.17 12.99
N TRP A 180 -5.54 -11.68 12.32
CA TRP A 180 -6.32 -10.52 12.76
C TRP A 180 -6.91 -10.75 14.16
N TYR A 181 -7.58 -11.89 14.36
CA TYR A 181 -8.17 -12.26 15.65
C TYR A 181 -7.09 -12.37 16.72
N SER A 182 -6.01 -13.10 16.47
CA SER A 182 -4.92 -13.28 17.41
C SER A 182 -4.28 -11.96 17.85
N LEU A 183 -4.07 -11.03 16.91
CA LEU A 183 -3.50 -9.71 17.23
C LEU A 183 -4.48 -8.86 18.06
N ARG A 184 -5.76 -8.88 17.71
CA ARG A 184 -6.80 -8.13 18.45
C ARG A 184 -6.97 -8.65 19.87
N VAL A 185 -6.89 -9.97 20.03
CA VAL A 185 -6.96 -10.67 21.30
C VAL A 185 -5.71 -10.40 22.15
N ALA A 186 -4.52 -10.35 21.55
CA ALA A 186 -3.28 -9.97 22.23
C ALA A 186 -3.23 -8.48 22.62
N GLY A 187 -3.84 -7.60 21.82
CA GLY A 187 -3.88 -6.15 22.07
C GLY A 187 -4.86 -5.71 23.17
N LEU A 188 -5.81 -6.57 23.57
CA LEU A 188 -6.74 -6.31 24.67
C LEU A 188 -6.06 -6.63 26.01
N GLN A 189 -5.38 -5.63 26.60
CA GLN A 189 -4.92 -5.73 27.98
C GLN A 189 -6.14 -5.91 28.91
N GLY A 190 -6.38 -7.13 29.40
CA GLY A 190 -7.38 -7.41 30.43
C GLY A 190 -8.41 -8.49 30.13
N LEU A 191 -8.49 -9.02 28.91
CA LEU A 191 -9.30 -10.21 28.62
C LEU A 191 -8.38 -11.44 28.58
N ALA A 192 -8.89 -12.60 28.99
CA ALA A 192 -8.26 -13.93 28.96
C ALA A 192 -7.90 -14.43 27.54
N GLY A 193 -7.65 -13.51 26.62
CA GLY A 193 -7.41 -13.70 25.21
C GLY A 193 -6.09 -14.39 24.89
N SER A 194 -5.00 -13.95 25.51
CA SER A 194 -3.69 -14.62 25.34
C SER A 194 -3.73 -16.07 25.84
N GLN A 195 -4.58 -16.37 26.83
CA GLN A 195 -4.81 -17.74 27.32
C GLN A 195 -5.68 -18.54 26.34
N ALA A 196 -6.73 -17.95 25.78
CA ALA A 196 -7.57 -18.58 24.75
C ALA A 196 -6.80 -18.88 23.44
N LEU A 197 -5.76 -18.12 23.10
CA LEU A 197 -4.88 -18.39 21.97
C LEU A 197 -3.92 -19.57 22.21
N GLN A 198 -3.53 -19.83 23.46
CA GLN A 198 -2.74 -21.02 23.83
C GLN A 198 -3.57 -22.30 23.79
N GLU A 199 -4.89 -22.20 24.02
CA GLU A 199 -5.82 -23.33 23.97
C GLU A 199 -6.27 -23.68 22.55
N LEU A 200 -6.15 -22.76 21.60
CA LEU A 200 -6.45 -23.03 20.20
C LEU A 200 -5.40 -23.98 19.62
N PRO A 201 -5.79 -25.13 19.05
CA PRO A 201 -4.84 -26.04 18.44
C PRO A 201 -4.09 -25.32 17.34
N VAL A 202 -2.76 -25.46 17.31
CA VAL A 202 -1.93 -24.97 16.20
C VAL A 202 -2.26 -25.83 14.98
N LEU A 203 -3.23 -25.37 14.18
CA LEU A 203 -3.72 -26.08 13.00
C LEU A 203 -2.70 -26.10 11.85
N VAL A 204 -1.69 -25.24 11.91
CA VAL A 204 -0.69 -25.03 10.86
C VAL A 204 0.67 -24.82 11.51
N SER A 205 1.66 -25.67 11.17
CA SER A 205 3.02 -25.57 11.68
C SER A 205 3.71 -24.26 11.26
N GLU A 206 4.70 -23.79 12.02
CA GLU A 206 5.46 -22.57 11.66
C GLU A 206 6.12 -22.66 10.26
N GLY A 207 6.47 -23.87 9.83
CA GLY A 207 7.00 -24.14 8.49
C GLY A 207 5.97 -23.89 7.40
N GLU A 208 4.76 -24.43 7.56
CA GLU A 208 3.64 -24.21 6.64
C GLU A 208 3.14 -22.75 6.66
N GLN A 209 3.23 -22.05 7.80
CA GLN A 209 2.93 -20.62 7.88
C GLN A 209 3.92 -19.80 7.04
N LYS A 210 5.22 -20.09 7.11
CA LYS A 210 6.24 -19.45 6.27
C LYS A 210 6.05 -19.80 4.80
N GLU A 211 5.72 -21.05 4.49
CA GLU A 211 5.46 -21.48 3.12
C GLU A 211 4.22 -20.81 2.54
N MET A 212 3.12 -20.69 3.28
CA MET A 212 1.94 -19.94 2.87
C MET A 212 2.25 -18.45 2.67
N ALA A 213 3.00 -17.82 3.58
CA ALA A 213 3.44 -16.44 3.42
C ALA A 213 4.30 -16.23 2.16
N THR A 214 5.09 -17.24 1.79
CA THR A 214 5.91 -17.24 0.57
C THR A 214 5.10 -17.57 -0.70
N ARG A 215 3.95 -18.26 -0.57
CA ARG A 215 3.05 -18.60 -1.67
C ARG A 215 2.04 -17.51 -2.01
N LEU A 216 1.83 -16.51 -1.14
CA LEU A 216 1.06 -15.29 -1.45
C LEU A 216 1.44 -14.68 -2.83
N PRO A 217 2.73 -14.46 -3.16
CA PRO A 217 3.12 -13.94 -4.46
C PRO A 217 2.91 -14.93 -5.62
N LEU A 218 2.90 -16.25 -5.36
CA LEU A 218 2.82 -17.29 -6.40
C LEU A 218 1.38 -17.63 -6.80
N CYS A 219 0.42 -17.61 -5.86
CA CYS A 219 -0.99 -17.88 -6.17
C CYS A 219 -1.67 -16.74 -6.97
N CYS A 220 -1.03 -15.57 -7.09
CA CYS A 220 -1.61 -14.39 -7.74
C CYS A 220 -1.29 -14.26 -9.24
N CYS A 221 -0.53 -15.21 -9.80
CA CYS A 221 -0.17 -15.26 -11.23
C CYS A 221 -0.93 -16.34 -12.02
N SER A 222 -1.93 -17.00 -11.42
CA SER A 222 -2.75 -18.06 -12.05
C SER A 222 -4.15 -17.56 -12.36
#